data_AF-A0AAV8VQU8-F1
#
_entry.id   AF-A0AAV8VQU8-F1
#
_cell.length_a   1.000
_cell.length_b   1.000
_cell.length_c   1.000
_cell.angle_alpha   90.00
_cell.angle_beta   90.00
_cell.angle_gamma   90.00
#
_symmetry.space_group_name_H-M   'P 1'
#
loop_
_entity.id
_entity.type
_entity.pdbx_description
1 polymer ?
#
loop_
_entity_poly.entity_id
_entity_poly.type
_entity_poly.pdbx_seq_one_letter_code
_entity_poly.pdbx_strand_id
1 'polypeptide(L)'
;MIAPTIGENVANSLKLKHIELSRRKGTPIPEGWALNDEGKVETNPDVAIKSSKLLPLGGMEENSGYKGYGLGMMVEIFCGILSGSSFGPFIRKWGAHGETANLGHAFIAINPKCFANGFEKRMNDLMCHLRNMNPVPYVALAKV
;
A
#
# COMPACT_ATOMS: atom_id res chain seq x y z
N MET A 1 -20.36 -4.41 -4.71
CA MET A 1 -19.36 -5.35 -5.26
C MET A 1 -18.36 -5.62 -4.13
N ILE A 2 -18.34 -6.84 -3.58
CA ILE A 2 -17.51 -7.15 -2.39
C ILE A 2 -16.06 -7.23 -2.87
N ALA A 3 -15.26 -6.20 -2.59
CA ALA A 3 -13.83 -6.25 -2.86
C ALA A 3 -13.24 -7.42 -2.05
N PRO A 4 -12.60 -8.42 -2.69
CA PRO A 4 -11.96 -9.50 -1.96
C PRO A 4 -10.92 -8.87 -1.04
N THR A 5 -11.06 -9.13 0.26
CA THR A 5 -10.08 -8.74 1.28
C THR A 5 -8.87 -9.62 1.05
N ILE A 6 -7.98 -9.17 0.16
CA ILE A 6 -6.73 -9.89 -0.06
C ILE A 6 -5.93 -9.74 1.23
N GLY A 7 -5.76 -10.86 1.92
CA GLY A 7 -4.88 -10.97 3.07
C GLY A 7 -3.52 -10.35 2.75
N GLU A 8 -3.00 -9.57 3.71
CA GLU A 8 -1.63 -9.05 3.79
C GLU A 8 -0.86 -8.87 2.45
N ASN A 9 -1.39 -8.09 1.50
CA ASN A 9 -0.60 -7.68 0.33
C ASN A 9 0.32 -6.49 0.64
N VAL A 10 1.40 -6.34 -0.14
CA VAL A 10 2.43 -5.28 -0.02
C VAL A 10 1.83 -3.87 0.12
N ALA A 11 0.71 -3.60 -0.57
CA ALA A 11 0.02 -2.31 -0.55
C ALA A 11 -0.49 -1.87 0.84
N ASN A 12 -0.73 -2.81 1.76
CA ASN A 12 -1.27 -2.55 3.09
C ASN A 12 -0.20 -2.64 4.21
N SER A 13 1.04 -3.00 3.86
CA SER A 13 2.12 -3.24 4.82
C SER A 13 2.50 -1.99 5.66
N LEU A 14 2.40 -0.80 5.05
CA LEU A 14 2.58 0.46 5.77
C LEU A 14 1.45 0.72 6.77
N LYS A 15 0.20 0.43 6.39
CA LYS A 15 -0.95 0.58 7.29
C LYS A 15 -0.81 -0.35 8.49
N LEU A 16 -0.45 -1.61 8.28
CA LEU A 16 -0.28 -2.58 9.37
C LEU A 16 0.76 -2.13 10.41
N LYS A 17 1.90 -1.58 9.97
CA LYS A 17 2.91 -1.00 10.88
C LYS A 17 2.37 0.17 11.71
N HIS A 18 1.60 1.05 11.09
CA HIS A 18 1.00 2.18 11.80
C HIS A 18 -0.14 1.75 12.73
N ILE A 19 -0.94 0.76 12.36
CA ILE A 19 -1.98 0.16 13.22
C ILE A 19 -1.32 -0.46 14.46
N GLU A 20 -0.23 -1.20 14.28
CA GLU A 20 0.54 -1.77 15.40
C GLU A 20 1.13 -0.68 16.31
N LEU A 21 1.60 0.44 15.74
CA LEU A 21 2.05 1.59 16.53
C LEU A 21 0.90 2.23 17.32
N SER A 22 -0.25 2.42 16.69
CA SER A 22 -1.47 2.95 17.34
C SER A 22 -1.95 2.02 18.46
N ARG A 23 -1.90 0.70 18.26
CA ARG A 23 -2.18 -0.31 19.28
C ARG A 23 -1.29 -0.14 20.50
N ARG A 24 0.02 -0.04 20.29
CA ARG A 24 1.00 0.16 21.38
C ARG A 24 0.81 1.48 22.12
N LYS A 25 0.34 2.51 21.43
CA LYS A 25 0.03 3.83 22.01
C LYS A 25 -1.35 3.90 22.66
N GLY A 26 -2.21 2.89 22.48
CA GLY A 26 -3.61 2.93 22.91
C GLY A 26 -4.45 3.99 22.19
N THR A 27 -4.04 4.40 20.98
CA THR A 27 -4.75 5.43 20.20
C THR A 27 -5.55 4.79 19.07
N PRO A 28 -6.72 5.35 18.69
CA PRO A 28 -7.49 4.85 17.56
C PRO A 28 -6.73 5.02 16.24
N ILE A 29 -7.07 4.19 15.25
CA ILE A 29 -6.59 4.34 13.87
C ILE A 29 -7.56 5.22 13.07
N PRO A 30 -7.08 5.93 12.03
CA PRO A 30 -7.96 6.73 11.18
C PRO A 30 -9.01 5.87 10.47
N GLU A 31 -10.18 6.47 10.21
CA GLU A 31 -11.20 5.85 9.38
C GLU A 31 -10.67 5.55 7.96
N GLY A 32 -11.23 4.52 7.31
CA GLY A 32 -10.82 4.11 5.96
C GLY A 32 -9.54 3.27 5.91
N TRP A 33 -9.03 2.81 7.05
CA TRP A 33 -7.85 1.94 7.13
C TRP A 33 -8.20 0.46 7.23
N ALA A 34 -9.20 0.11 8.06
CA ALA A 34 -9.59 -1.27 8.32
C ALA A 34 -11.10 -1.43 8.40
N LEU A 35 -11.54 -2.66 8.21
CA LEU A 35 -12.90 -3.12 8.43
C LEU A 35 -12.95 -4.17 9.54
N ASN A 36 -14.06 -4.26 10.23
CA ASN A 36 -14.33 -5.34 11.17
C ASN A 36 -14.88 -6.58 10.45
N ASP A 37 -15.22 -7.63 11.20
CA ASP A 37 -15.70 -8.89 10.61
C ASP A 37 -17.04 -8.75 9.87
N GLU A 38 -17.87 -7.78 10.27
CA GLU A 38 -19.13 -7.43 9.61
C GLU A 38 -18.95 -6.51 8.39
N GLY A 39 -17.71 -6.12 8.06
CA GLY A 39 -17.40 -5.25 6.92
C GLY A 39 -17.67 -3.76 7.17
N LYS A 40 -17.85 -3.35 8.43
CA LYS A 40 -18.00 -1.94 8.81
C LYS A 40 -16.64 -1.31 9.09
N VAL A 41 -16.55 0.02 8.94
CA VAL A 41 -15.33 0.79 9.24
C VAL A 41 -14.91 0.56 10.69
N GLU A 42 -13.63 0.27 10.89
CA GLU A 42 -13.04 -0.02 12.19
C GLU A 42 -11.92 0.97 12.53
N THR A 43 -11.94 1.49 13.76
CA THR A 43 -10.97 2.45 14.29
C THR A 43 -10.25 1.94 15.54
N ASN A 44 -10.71 0.84 16.13
CA ASN A 44 -10.00 0.13 17.18
C ASN A 44 -8.86 -0.71 16.57
N PRO A 45 -7.59 -0.43 16.92
CA PRO A 45 -6.44 -1.15 16.36
C PRO A 45 -6.43 -2.65 16.69
N ASP A 46 -6.93 -3.06 17.86
CA ASP A 46 -6.99 -4.48 18.24
C ASP A 46 -7.99 -5.25 17.37
N VAL A 47 -9.16 -4.65 17.11
CA VAL A 47 -10.18 -5.24 16.24
C VAL A 47 -9.69 -5.27 14.79
N ALA A 48 -9.04 -4.21 14.33
CA ALA A 48 -8.48 -4.12 12.97
C ALA A 48 -7.40 -5.18 12.69
N ILE A 49 -6.50 -5.44 13.65
CA ILE A 49 -5.50 -6.51 13.51
C ILE A 49 -6.17 -7.88 13.51
N LYS A 50 -7.14 -8.09 14.41
CA LYS A 50 -7.85 -9.37 14.52
C LYS A 50 -8.64 -9.72 13.26
N SER A 51 -9.35 -8.77 12.67
CA SER A 51 -10.14 -9.01 11.46
C SER A 51 -9.27 -9.26 10.24
N SER A 52 -8.04 -8.70 10.20
CA SER A 52 -7.13 -8.76 9.06
C SER A 52 -7.73 -8.22 7.75
N LYS A 53 -8.74 -7.33 7.84
CA LYS A 53 -9.44 -6.73 6.69
C LYS A 53 -9.00 -5.29 6.49
N LEU A 54 -7.85 -5.10 5.83
CA LEU A 54 -7.31 -3.77 5.54
C LEU A 54 -7.82 -3.26 4.19
N LEU A 55 -8.23 -1.99 4.15
CA LEU A 55 -8.62 -1.34 2.90
C LEU A 55 -7.38 -0.98 2.07
N PRO A 56 -7.44 -1.05 0.74
CA PRO A 56 -6.33 -0.64 -0.14
C PRO A 56 -6.06 0.87 -0.07
N LEU A 57 -5.02 1.32 -0.78
CA LEU A 57 -4.85 2.74 -1.07
C LEU A 57 -6.09 3.28 -1.81
N GLY A 58 -6.59 4.44 -1.39
CA GLY A 58 -7.87 4.97 -1.87
C GLY A 58 -9.09 4.47 -1.09
N GLY A 59 -8.94 3.58 -0.11
CA GLY A 59 -10.03 3.23 0.82
C GLY A 59 -11.19 2.49 0.14
N MET A 60 -12.40 3.03 0.28
CA MET A 60 -13.63 2.48 -0.32
C MET A 60 -13.75 2.82 -1.81
N GLU A 61 -14.75 2.24 -2.48
CA GLU A 61 -15.05 2.49 -3.89
C GLU A 61 -15.24 3.97 -4.21
N GLU A 62 -15.97 4.69 -3.35
CA GLU A 62 -16.23 6.14 -3.43
C GLU A 62 -14.93 6.96 -3.50
N ASN A 63 -13.89 6.50 -2.82
CA ASN A 63 -12.57 7.14 -2.77
C ASN A 63 -11.56 6.51 -3.74
N SER A 64 -12.04 5.77 -4.74
CA SER A 64 -11.25 5.08 -5.75
C SER A 64 -10.34 3.96 -5.21
N GLY A 65 -10.77 3.24 -4.17
CA GLY A 65 -10.04 2.10 -3.60
C GLY A 65 -9.67 1.00 -4.60
N TYR A 66 -10.46 0.83 -5.66
CA TYR A 66 -10.17 -0.11 -6.74
C TYR A 66 -8.84 0.17 -7.46
N LYS A 67 -8.34 1.42 -7.45
CA LYS A 67 -7.02 1.77 -8.02
C LYS A 67 -5.88 1.23 -7.14
N GLY A 68 -5.99 1.38 -5.82
CA GLY A 68 -5.01 0.82 -4.89
C GLY A 68 -5.02 -0.70 -4.89
N TYR A 69 -6.19 -1.31 -5.06
CA TYR A 69 -6.32 -2.74 -5.28
C TYR A 69 -5.58 -3.19 -6.55
N GLY A 70 -5.80 -2.51 -7.68
CA GLY A 70 -5.10 -2.81 -8.93
C GLY A 70 -3.58 -2.65 -8.83
N LEU A 71 -3.10 -1.62 -8.12
CA LEU A 71 -1.67 -1.44 -7.85
C LEU A 71 -1.12 -2.58 -6.97
N GLY A 72 -1.85 -2.99 -5.93
CA GLY A 72 -1.48 -4.14 -5.10
C GLY A 72 -1.41 -5.44 -5.90
N MET A 73 -2.33 -5.65 -6.84
CA MET A 73 -2.34 -6.81 -7.73
C MET A 73 -1.14 -6.81 -8.68
N MET A 74 -0.75 -5.67 -9.22
CA MET A 74 0.46 -5.56 -10.06
C MET A 74 1.72 -6.01 -9.31
N VAL A 75 1.85 -5.62 -8.04
CA VAL A 75 2.95 -6.06 -7.18
C VAL A 75 2.89 -7.57 -6.94
N GLU A 76 1.71 -8.11 -6.67
CA GLU A 76 1.51 -9.55 -6.46
C GLU A 76 1.89 -10.39 -7.68
N ILE A 77 1.56 -9.90 -8.88
CA ILE A 77 1.91 -10.57 -10.13
C ILE A 77 3.43 -10.60 -10.32
N PHE A 78 4.13 -9.49 -10.08
CA PHE A 78 5.58 -9.44 -10.26
C PHE A 78 6.36 -10.16 -9.17
N CYS A 79 5.93 -10.07 -7.92
CA CYS A 79 6.66 -10.59 -6.77
C CYS A 79 6.20 -11.98 -6.33
N GLY A 80 4.98 -12.41 -6.62
CA GLY A 80 4.48 -13.73 -6.27
C GLY A 80 4.51 -14.65 -7.49
N ILE A 81 3.67 -14.31 -8.47
CA ILE A 81 3.44 -15.18 -9.65
C ILE A 81 4.69 -15.29 -10.53
N LEU A 82 5.29 -14.17 -10.93
CA LEU A 82 6.41 -14.17 -11.88
C LEU A 82 7.70 -14.76 -11.30
N SER A 83 7.92 -14.63 -10.00
CA SER A 83 9.09 -15.21 -9.32
C SER A 83 8.91 -16.70 -8.96
N GLY A 84 7.71 -17.26 -9.11
CA GLY A 84 7.39 -18.61 -8.65
C GLY A 84 7.28 -18.74 -7.13
N SER A 85 7.05 -17.63 -6.42
CA SER A 85 6.91 -17.59 -4.96
C SER A 85 5.46 -17.82 -4.52
N SER A 86 5.23 -17.92 -3.21
CA SER A 86 3.87 -17.96 -2.67
C SER A 86 3.16 -16.62 -2.91
N PHE A 87 1.84 -16.66 -3.08
CA PHE A 87 1.03 -15.49 -3.39
C PHE A 87 -0.29 -15.46 -2.62
N GLY A 88 -0.81 -14.26 -2.36
CA GLY A 88 -2.08 -13.99 -1.68
C GLY A 88 -2.32 -14.87 -0.44
N PRO A 89 -3.38 -15.70 -0.41
CA PRO A 89 -3.74 -16.50 0.75
C PRO A 89 -2.77 -17.65 1.05
N PHE A 90 -1.84 -17.97 0.14
CA PHE A 90 -0.85 -19.03 0.30
C PHE A 90 0.46 -18.53 0.93
N ILE A 91 0.53 -17.23 1.23
CA ILE A 91 1.64 -16.65 2.00
C ILE A 91 1.40 -16.97 3.48
N ARG A 92 2.47 -17.35 4.19
CA ARG A 92 2.41 -17.58 5.63
C ARG A 92 1.89 -16.33 6.35
N LYS A 93 1.12 -16.52 7.42
CA LYS A 93 0.62 -15.39 8.23
C LYS A 93 1.76 -14.70 8.97
N TRP A 94 1.61 -13.39 9.16
CA TRP A 94 2.50 -12.63 10.04
C TRP A 94 2.58 -13.26 11.44
N GLY A 95 3.81 -13.47 11.94
CA GLY A 95 4.06 -14.07 13.26
C GLY A 95 4.02 -15.60 13.31
N ALA A 96 3.73 -16.30 12.21
CA ALA A 96 3.89 -17.75 12.14
C ALA A 96 5.39 -18.14 12.19
N HIS A 97 5.77 -18.89 13.21
CA HIS A 97 7.13 -19.42 13.37
C HIS A 97 7.20 -20.87 12.88
N GLY A 98 8.26 -21.23 12.14
CA GLY A 98 8.49 -22.59 11.64
C GLY A 98 8.20 -22.81 10.15
N GLU A 99 7.47 -21.91 9.49
CA GLU A 99 7.25 -21.96 8.04
C GLU A 99 8.24 -21.07 7.29
N THR A 100 8.74 -21.51 6.14
CA THR A 100 9.62 -20.73 5.28
C THR A 100 8.88 -19.52 4.71
N ALA A 101 9.50 -18.34 4.80
CA ALA A 101 8.97 -17.13 4.16
C ALA A 101 9.24 -17.18 2.65
N ASN A 102 8.38 -17.85 1.88
CA ASN A 102 8.50 -17.92 0.42
C ASN A 102 7.96 -16.65 -0.25
N LEU A 103 8.63 -15.52 0.02
CA LEU A 103 8.33 -14.21 -0.56
C LEU A 103 9.22 -13.97 -1.77
N GLY A 104 8.64 -13.48 -2.86
CA GLY A 104 9.43 -13.05 -4.02
C GLY A 104 9.58 -11.53 -4.07
N HIS A 105 10.54 -11.11 -4.88
CA HIS A 105 10.92 -9.72 -5.05
C HIS A 105 11.12 -9.43 -6.54
N ALA A 106 10.70 -8.24 -6.97
CA ALA A 106 10.93 -7.76 -8.33
C ALA A 106 11.80 -6.50 -8.30
N PHE A 107 12.79 -6.45 -9.19
CA PHE A 107 13.67 -5.30 -9.37
C PHE A 107 13.59 -4.84 -10.82
N ILE A 108 13.36 -3.55 -11.03
CA ILE A 108 13.24 -2.95 -12.37
C ILE A 108 14.30 -1.87 -12.49
N ALA A 109 15.17 -2.01 -13.49
CA ALA A 109 16.15 -1.00 -13.86
C ALA A 109 15.85 -0.50 -15.28
N ILE A 110 15.66 0.81 -15.42
CA ILE A 110 15.36 1.46 -16.70
C ILE A 110 16.53 2.39 -17.02
N ASN A 111 17.20 2.18 -18.15
CA ASN A 111 18.24 3.08 -18.61
C ASN A 111 17.60 4.27 -19.36
N PRO A 112 17.61 5.49 -18.81
CA PRO A 112 16.98 6.65 -19.45
C PRO A 112 17.64 7.03 -20.78
N LYS A 113 18.91 6.64 -21.00
CA LYS A 113 19.65 6.93 -22.24
C LYS A 113 19.10 6.18 -23.46
N CYS A 114 18.29 5.14 -23.25
CA CYS A 114 17.63 4.40 -24.32
C CYS A 114 16.38 5.10 -24.87
N PHE A 115 15.95 6.21 -24.26
CA PHE A 115 14.74 6.94 -24.61
C PHE A 115 15.08 8.35 -25.11
N ALA A 116 14.20 9.33 -24.89
CA ALA A 116 14.39 10.69 -25.36
C ALA A 116 15.56 11.40 -24.64
N ASN A 117 16.34 12.17 -25.39
CA ASN A 117 17.49 12.96 -24.90
C ASN A 117 17.09 13.98 -23.82
N GLY A 118 18.06 14.41 -22.99
CA GLY A 118 17.87 15.47 -22.00
C GLY A 118 17.04 15.06 -20.78
N PHE A 119 17.15 13.80 -20.35
CA PHE A 119 16.39 13.28 -19.22
C PHE A 119 16.60 14.08 -17.93
N GLU A 120 17.84 14.39 -17.54
CA GLU A 120 18.09 15.12 -16.28
C GLU A 120 17.46 16.51 -16.31
N LYS A 121 17.54 17.22 -17.44
CA LYS A 121 16.94 18.55 -17.60
C LYS A 121 15.42 18.48 -17.44
N ARG A 122 14.74 17.59 -18.17
CA ARG A 122 13.28 17.46 -18.09
C ARG A 122 12.81 17.07 -16.69
N MET A 123 13.55 16.18 -16.02
CA MET A 123 13.25 15.78 -14.64
C MET A 123 13.43 16.96 -13.68
N ASN A 124 14.50 17.74 -13.85
CA ASN A 124 14.73 18.94 -13.06
C ASN A 124 13.62 19.99 -13.27
N ASP A 125 13.22 20.24 -14.51
CA ASP A 125 12.16 21.19 -14.84
C ASP A 125 10.83 20.79 -14.17
N LEU A 126 10.46 19.50 -14.23
CA LEU A 126 9.28 18.98 -13.53
C LEU A 126 9.37 19.17 -12.02
N MET A 127 10.50 18.80 -11.41
CA MET A 127 10.69 18.91 -9.95
C MET A 127 10.65 20.37 -9.48
N CYS A 128 11.30 21.27 -10.21
CA CYS A 128 11.25 22.71 -9.95
C CYS A 128 9.83 23.24 -10.06
N HIS A 129 9.09 22.83 -11.10
CA HIS A 129 7.69 23.23 -11.27
C HIS A 129 6.84 22.77 -10.09
N LEU A 130 6.91 21.48 -9.73
CA LEU A 130 6.11 20.91 -8.64
C LEU A 130 6.38 21.57 -7.28
N ARG A 131 7.65 21.88 -6.97
CA ARG A 131 8.04 22.55 -5.71
C ARG A 131 7.63 24.01 -5.63
N ASN A 132 7.52 24.67 -6.78
CA ASN A 132 7.14 26.09 -6.86
C ASN A 132 5.63 26.29 -7.01
N MET A 133 4.84 25.22 -7.08
CA MET A 133 3.38 25.35 -7.07
C MET A 133 2.91 25.93 -5.73
N ASN A 134 1.94 26.84 -5.79
CA ASN A 134 1.32 27.37 -4.59
C ASN A 134 0.65 26.22 -3.81
N PRO A 135 1.01 25.99 -2.54
CA PRO A 135 0.37 24.96 -1.74
C PRO A 135 -1.10 25.31 -1.55
N VAL A 136 -1.97 24.32 -1.72
CA VAL A 136 -3.39 24.48 -1.40
C VAL A 136 -3.51 24.59 0.12
N PRO A 137 -4.20 25.60 0.69
CA PRO A 137 -4.21 25.88 2.13
C PRO A 137 -4.60 24.69 3.03
N TYR A 138 -5.33 23.72 2.49
CA TYR A 138 -5.81 22.52 3.20
C TYR A 138 -5.02 21.23 2.88
N VAL A 139 -4.06 21.28 1.95
CA VAL A 139 -3.22 20.12 1.55
C VAL A 139 -1.77 20.48 1.77
N ALA A 140 -1.30 20.38 3.02
CA ALA A 140 0.07 20.63 3.40
C ALA A 140 1.00 19.47 2.96
N LEU A 141 1.22 19.28 1.66
CA LEU A 141 2.15 18.25 1.15
C LEU A 141 3.10 18.73 0.03
N ALA A 142 3.14 20.01 -0.31
CA ALA A 142 3.91 20.51 -1.44
C ALA A 142 5.21 21.26 -1.08
N LYS A 143 5.83 20.98 0.07
CA LYS A 143 7.15 21.53 0.42
C LYS A 143 8.05 20.45 1.02
N VAL A 144 8.67 19.65 0.15
CA VAL A 144 9.81 18.76 0.47
C VAL A 144 10.94 19.06 -0.51
#